data_AF-A0A831JY67-F1
#
_entry.id   AF-A0A831JY67-F1
#
_cell.length_a   1.000
_cell.length_b   1.000
_cell.length_c   1.000
_cell.angle_alpha   90.00
_cell.angle_beta   90.00
_cell.angle_gamma   90.00
#
_symmetry.space_group_name_H-M   'P 1'
#
loop_
_entity.id
_entity.type
_entity.pdbx_description
1 polymer ?
#
loop_
_entity_poly.entity_id
_entity_poly.type
_entity_poly.pdbx_seq_one_letter_code
_entity_poly.pdbx_strand_id
1 'polypeptide(L)' 'KMIDDSGLDIRLEIDGGVKVDNIAEIAAAGADTFVSGSGIFGGRNEADANKYDSRVKEMRDALAKVG' A
#
# COMPACT_ATOMS: atom_id res chain seq x y z
N LYS A 1 -14.19 -2.16 -14.24
CA LYS A 1 -14.83 -2.41 -15.55
C LYS A 1 -13.97 -1.92 -16.71
N MET A 2 -13.70 -0.62 -16.91
CA MET A 2 -12.85 -0.18 -18.05
C MET A 2 -11.48 -0.90 -18.16
N ILE A 3 -10.79 -1.13 -17.04
CA ILE A 3 -9.54 -1.88 -17.00
C ILE A 3 -9.77 -3.34 -17.37
N ASP A 4 -10.67 -4.02 -16.66
CA ASP A 4 -11.02 -5.44 -16.89
C ASP A 4 -11.48 -5.70 -18.33
N ASP A 5 -12.31 -4.80 -18.88
CA ASP A 5 -12.90 -4.90 -20.21
C ASP A 5 -11.86 -4.66 -21.32
N SER A 6 -10.71 -4.04 -21.00
CA SER A 6 -9.65 -3.79 -21.98
C SER A 6 -8.83 -5.05 -22.33
N GLY A 7 -8.84 -6.07 -21.45
CA GLY A 7 -8.02 -7.27 -21.59
C GLY A 7 -6.50 -7.02 -21.51
N LEU A 8 -6.08 -5.83 -21.08
CA LEU A 8 -4.68 -5.46 -20.91
C LEU A 8 -4.23 -5.68 -19.46
N ASP A 9 -2.94 -5.99 -19.29
CA ASP A 9 -2.29 -6.04 -17.97
C ASP A 9 -2.03 -4.61 -17.47
N ILE A 10 -3.05 -4.04 -16.81
CA ILE A 10 -3.01 -2.68 -16.26
C ILE A 10 -3.02 -2.76 -14.74
N ARG A 11 -2.02 -2.13 -14.13
CA ARG A 11 -1.96 -1.91 -12.68
C ARG A 11 -2.74 -0.66 -12.30
N LEU A 12 -3.59 -0.76 -11.27
CA LEU A 12 -4.32 0.37 -10.72
C LEU A 12 -3.56 0.94 -9.51
N GLU A 13 -3.00 2.13 -9.68
CA GLU A 13 -2.24 2.84 -8.64
C GLU A 13 -3.07 3.89 -7.90
N ILE A 14 -2.88 3.98 -6.58
CA ILE A 14 -3.29 5.12 -5.76
C ILE A 14 -2.08 5.93 -5.32
N ASP A 15 -2.05 7.21 -5.70
CA ASP A 15 -1.01 8.16 -5.32
C ASP A 15 -1.46 9.10 -4.21
N GLY A 16 -0.80 8.98 -3.05
CA GLY A 16 -1.05 9.84 -1.89
C GLY A 16 -2.16 9.34 -0.98
N GLY A 17 -2.10 9.75 0.29
CA GLY A 17 -3.10 9.38 1.30
C GLY A 17 -3.05 7.91 1.77
N VAL A 18 -2.16 7.07 1.22
CA VAL A 18 -2.02 5.66 1.62
C VAL A 18 -1.25 5.51 2.93
N LYS A 19 -1.83 4.81 3.90
CA LYS A 19 -1.33 4.59 5.27
C LYS A 19 -1.65 3.17 5.76
N VAL A 20 -1.07 2.77 6.88
CA VAL A 20 -1.29 1.42 7.49
C VAL A 20 -2.77 1.18 7.81
N ASP A 21 -3.50 2.22 8.20
CA ASP A 21 -4.90 2.14 8.63
C ASP A 21 -5.89 2.02 7.47
N ASN A 22 -5.52 2.42 6.24
CA ASN A 22 -6.42 2.42 5.09
C ASN A 22 -5.96 1.59 3.89
N ILE A 23 -4.68 1.17 3.81
CA ILE A 23 -4.14 0.46 2.64
C ILE A 23 -4.91 -0.83 2.33
N ALA A 24 -5.43 -1.51 3.35
CA ALA A 24 -6.24 -2.71 3.18
C ALA A 24 -7.60 -2.41 2.53
N GLU A 25 -8.25 -1.31 2.91
CA GLU A 25 -9.52 -0.88 2.30
C GLU A 25 -9.32 -0.48 0.84
N ILE A 26 -8.24 0.24 0.55
CA ILE A 26 -7.88 0.66 -0.81
C ILE A 26 -7.60 -0.55 -1.70
N ALA A 27 -6.88 -1.55 -1.17
CA ALA A 27 -6.65 -2.82 -1.88
C ALA A 27 -7.95 -3.58 -2.12
N ALA A 28 -8.83 -3.66 -1.12
CA ALA A 28 -10.15 -4.31 -1.25
C ALA A 28 -11.05 -3.60 -2.28
N ALA A 29 -10.85 -2.29 -2.50
CA ALA A 29 -11.53 -1.53 -3.55
C ALA A 29 -11.00 -1.81 -4.97
N GLY A 30 -9.90 -2.55 -5.11
CA GLY A 30 -9.36 -3.03 -6.38
C GLY A 30 -8.04 -2.41 -6.83
N ALA A 31 -7.41 -1.56 -6.01
CA ALA A 31 -6.05 -1.08 -6.31
C ALA A 31 -5.01 -2.16 -5.99
N ASP A 32 -3.99 -2.28 -6.83
CA ASP A 32 -2.89 -3.26 -6.66
C ASP A 32 -1.52 -2.59 -6.48
N THR A 33 -1.44 -1.29 -6.76
CA THR A 33 -0.21 -0.50 -6.70
C THR A 33 -0.45 0.74 -5.83
N PHE A 34 0.55 1.13 -5.03
CA PHE A 34 0.39 2.18 -4.01
C PHE A 34 1.63 3.06 -3.90
N VAL A 35 1.43 4.37 -3.82
CA VAL A 35 2.47 5.34 -3.47
C VAL A 35 2.17 5.93 -2.09
N SER A 36 3.03 5.62 -1.12
CA SER A 36 2.90 6.10 0.26
C SER A 36 4.14 6.90 0.68
N GLY A 37 4.00 8.22 0.74
CA GLY A 37 5.02 9.12 1.28
C GLY A 37 4.94 9.21 2.81
N SER A 38 3.99 9.99 3.32
CA SER A 38 3.85 10.24 4.76
C SER A 38 3.49 8.99 5.56
N GLY A 39 2.83 8.00 4.95
CA GLY A 39 2.54 6.71 5.59
C GLY A 39 3.81 5.90 5.90
N ILE A 40 4.85 6.00 5.06
CA ILE A 40 6.16 5.39 5.28
C ILE A 40 7.05 6.31 6.12
N PHE A 41 7.33 7.52 5.64
CA PHE A 41 8.32 8.40 6.27
C PHE A 41 7.89 8.93 7.64
N GLY A 42 6.59 9.02 7.93
CA GLY A 42 6.07 9.35 9.25
C GLY A 42 6.22 8.21 10.27
N GLY A 43 6.56 6.99 9.82
CA GLY A 43 6.78 5.81 10.65
C GLY A 43 8.25 5.52 10.94
N ARG A 44 9.13 6.52 10.86
CA ARG A 44 10.57 6.34 11.10
C ARG A 44 10.83 5.75 12.50
N ASN A 45 11.64 4.71 12.56
CA ASN A 45 12.05 4.04 13.78
C ASN A 45 13.57 3.83 13.79
N GLU A 46 14.29 4.44 14.73
CA GLU A 46 15.75 4.35 14.82
C GLU A 46 16.26 2.94 15.19
N ALA A 47 15.38 2.06 15.70
CA ALA A 47 15.73 0.67 15.99
C ALA A 47 15.70 -0.26 14.76
N ASP A 48 15.11 0.17 13.64
CA ASP A 48 15.06 -0.61 12.42
C ASP A 48 16.38 -0.53 11.64
N ALA A 49 16.81 -1.65 11.02
CA ALA A 49 18.05 -1.69 10.24
C ALA A 49 18.06 -0.65 9.10
N ASN A 50 16.90 -0.42 8.45
CA ASN A 50 16.72 0.61 7.43
C ASN A 50 15.79 1.76 7.87
N LYS A 51 15.58 1.94 9.18
CA LYS A 51 14.75 3.00 9.77
C LYS A 51 13.24 2.94 9.49
N TYR A 52 12.78 2.03 8.63
CA TYR A 52 11.38 1.91 8.22
C TYR A 52 10.91 0.47 8.06
N ASP A 53 11.74 -0.52 8.42
CA ASP A 53 11.44 -1.94 8.20
C ASP A 53 10.16 -2.35 8.93
N SER A 54 9.97 -1.86 10.16
CA SER A 54 8.75 -2.08 10.95
C SER A 54 7.53 -1.49 10.24
N ARG A 55 7.62 -0.24 9.74
CA ARG A 55 6.53 0.41 9.03
C ARG A 55 6.19 -0.27 7.70
N VAL A 56 7.19 -0.71 6.94
CA VAL A 56 6.97 -1.49 5.70
C VAL A 56 6.32 -2.83 6.04
N LYS A 57 6.72 -3.47 7.14
CA LYS A 57 6.09 -4.70 7.62
C LYS A 57 4.62 -4.48 7.96
N GLU A 58 4.28 -3.43 8.71
CA GLU A 58 2.89 -3.08 9.04
C GLU A 58 2.02 -2.91 7.79
N MET A 59 2.52 -2.21 6.77
CA MET A 59 1.82 -2.05 5.49
C MET A 59 1.59 -3.40 4.79
N ARG A 60 2.60 -4.27 4.75
CA ARG A 60 2.49 -5.60 4.16
C ARG A 60 1.56 -6.51 4.95
N ASP A 61 1.62 -6.47 6.28
CA ASP A 61 0.72 -7.21 7.17
C ASP A 61 -0.74 -6.75 6.98
N ALA A 62 -0.97 -5.45 6.74
CA ALA A 62 -2.30 -4.92 6.42
C ALA A 62 -2.79 -5.43 5.06
N LEU A 63 -1.94 -5.39 4.03
CA LEU A 63 -2.25 -5.94 2.70
C LEU A 63 -2.52 -7.45 2.74
N ALA A 64 -1.79 -8.20 3.56
CA ALA A 64 -1.98 -9.65 3.70
C ALA A 64 -3.34 -10.05 4.29
N LYS A 65 -4.09 -9.11 4.87
CA LYS A 65 -5.48 -9.32 5.32
C LYS A 65 -6.49 -9.21 4.19
N VAL A 66 -6.07 -8.67 3.05
CA VAL A 66 -6.87 -8.55 1.84
C VAL A 66 -6.51 -9.74 0.96
N GLY A 67 -7.24 -10.84 1.17
CA GLY A 67 -7.07 -12.12 0.50
C GLY A 67 -8.32 -12.96 0.64
#